data_AF-A0A537LQK1-F1
#
_entry.id   AF-A0A537LQK1-F1
#
_cell.length_a   1.000
_cell.length_b   1.000
_cell.length_c   1.000
_cell.angle_alpha   90.00
_cell.angle_beta   90.00
_cell.angle_gamma   90.00
#
_symmetry.space_group_name_H-M   'P 1'
#
loop_
_entity.id
_entity.type
_entity.pdbx_description
1 polymer ?
#
loop_
_entity_poly.entity_id
_entity_poly.type
_entity_poly.pdbx_seq_one_letter_code
_entity_poly.pdbx_strand_id
1 'polypeptide(L)'
;MHPEIARIQSMLDGEGYVADEALATSVYLAIQLRKPLLIEGGAGVGKTEVAKVMAAALETDLIRLQCYEGLDATTSLYEWNYQRQLLHIRMMEHSDLPLEVKEREIFSEPFLLRRPLLQAITHHRAPVLLIDECDRADEEWEAFLLEVLSDWQVTIPEIGTIKAQHIPYVVLTSNRTRELGDALRRRCLYLWIDYPTFEKELAIVRRKVPGVNGQLAGQIAAFMQFVRRAKLEKTPGLAETLDWSAALIALHRDHLDREAIEQTLGALFKHRDDANLMRVQWLDHLLRGVDEIGREPAPWSQETISRVAERVLPKS
;
A
#
# COMPACT_ATOMS: atom_id res chain seq x y z
N MET A 1 -14.05 -0.84 -23.52
CA MET A 1 -13.66 -0.11 -22.31
C MET A 1 -14.85 0.68 -21.79
N HIS A 2 -15.27 0.49 -20.54
CA HIS A 2 -16.39 1.24 -19.94
C HIS A 2 -15.94 2.68 -19.69
N PRO A 3 -16.75 3.72 -19.99
CA PRO A 3 -16.29 5.11 -19.91
C PRO A 3 -15.85 5.51 -18.49
N GLU A 4 -16.48 4.94 -17.46
CA GLU A 4 -16.12 5.22 -16.06
C GLU A 4 -14.84 4.51 -15.61
N ILE A 5 -14.47 3.37 -16.22
CA ILE A 5 -13.19 2.70 -15.95
C ILE A 5 -12.05 3.54 -16.53
N ALA A 6 -12.21 4.04 -17.77
CA ALA A 6 -11.25 4.95 -18.39
C ALA A 6 -11.12 6.26 -17.59
N ARG A 7 -12.24 6.79 -17.06
CA ARG A 7 -12.22 7.95 -16.15
C ARG A 7 -11.42 7.66 -14.88
N ILE A 8 -11.65 6.52 -14.23
CA ILE A 8 -10.89 6.12 -13.04
C ILE A 8 -9.41 5.97 -13.38
N GLN A 9 -9.06 5.30 -14.49
CA GLN A 9 -7.66 5.25 -14.96
C GLN A 9 -7.06 6.65 -15.09
N SER A 10 -7.72 7.59 -15.75
CA SER A 10 -7.24 8.97 -15.89
C SER A 10 -7.11 9.72 -14.56
N MET A 11 -7.99 9.46 -13.59
CA MET A 11 -7.91 10.04 -12.24
C MET A 11 -6.74 9.47 -11.45
N LEU A 12 -6.54 8.15 -11.48
CA LEU A 12 -5.36 7.50 -10.88
C LEU A 12 -4.06 8.00 -11.55
N ASP A 13 -4.09 8.20 -12.87
CA ASP A 13 -2.95 8.67 -13.68
C ASP A 13 -2.53 10.11 -13.31
N GLY A 14 -3.50 11.00 -13.10
CA GLY A 14 -3.29 12.40 -12.68
C GLY A 14 -2.63 12.54 -11.31
N GLU A 15 -2.96 11.63 -10.39
CA GLU A 15 -2.33 11.49 -9.07
C GLU A 15 -0.99 10.72 -9.11
N GLY A 16 -0.46 10.44 -10.32
CA GLY A 16 0.83 9.80 -10.51
C GLY A 16 0.85 8.28 -10.30
N TYR A 17 -0.31 7.62 -10.24
CA TYR A 17 -0.43 6.17 -10.13
C TYR A 17 -0.72 5.52 -11.48
N VAL A 18 0.24 4.74 -11.99
CA VAL A 18 0.09 4.02 -13.27
C VAL A 18 -0.79 2.78 -13.06
N ALA A 19 -2.09 2.93 -13.34
CA ALA A 19 -3.08 1.87 -13.23
C ALA A 19 -3.24 1.07 -14.53
N ASP A 20 -3.37 -0.25 -14.42
CA ASP A 20 -3.87 -1.11 -15.50
C ASP A 20 -5.42 -1.19 -15.48
N GLU A 21 -6.01 -1.76 -16.53
CA GLU A 21 -7.47 -1.87 -16.66
C GLU A 21 -8.08 -2.78 -15.58
N ALA A 22 -7.36 -3.81 -15.13
CA ALA A 22 -7.83 -4.71 -14.08
C ALA A 22 -7.96 -4.00 -12.72
N LEU A 23 -6.93 -3.25 -12.31
CA LEU A 23 -6.95 -2.46 -11.08
C LEU A 23 -8.04 -1.40 -11.11
N ALA A 24 -8.15 -0.65 -12.22
CA ALA A 24 -9.19 0.37 -12.36
C ALA A 24 -10.61 -0.23 -12.36
N THR A 25 -10.79 -1.42 -12.95
CA THR A 25 -12.06 -2.17 -12.89
C THR A 25 -12.40 -2.59 -11.46
N SER A 26 -11.43 -3.12 -10.71
CA SER A 26 -11.65 -3.52 -9.31
C SER A 26 -11.96 -2.34 -8.39
N VAL A 27 -11.28 -1.21 -8.57
CA VAL A 27 -11.57 0.05 -7.85
C VAL A 27 -12.97 0.58 -8.22
N TYR A 28 -13.32 0.60 -9.51
CA TYR A 28 -14.66 0.97 -9.99
C TYR A 28 -15.76 0.11 -9.33
N LEU A 29 -15.60 -1.22 -9.35
CA LEU A 29 -16.57 -2.15 -8.77
C LEU A 29 -16.65 -2.02 -7.24
N ALA A 30 -15.54 -1.74 -6.54
CA ALA A 30 -15.55 -1.51 -5.10
C ALA A 30 -16.36 -0.26 -4.72
N ILE A 31 -16.16 0.84 -5.48
CA ILE A 31 -16.89 2.10 -5.31
C ILE A 31 -18.39 1.91 -5.58
N GLN A 32 -18.76 1.29 -6.70
CA GLN A 32 -20.17 1.11 -7.11
C GLN A 32 -20.92 0.10 -6.25
N LEU A 33 -20.30 -1.04 -5.90
CA LEU A 33 -20.95 -2.10 -5.12
C LEU A 33 -20.86 -1.87 -3.61
N ARG A 34 -20.14 -0.82 -3.16
CA ARG A 34 -19.82 -0.57 -1.73
C ARG A 34 -19.23 -1.79 -1.02
N LYS A 35 -18.42 -2.57 -1.74
CA LYS A 35 -17.72 -3.75 -1.23
C LYS A 35 -16.27 -3.40 -0.88
N PRO A 36 -15.71 -3.93 0.22
CA PRO A 36 -14.29 -3.82 0.51
C PRO A 36 -13.44 -4.39 -0.63
N LEU A 37 -12.32 -3.77 -0.93
CA LEU A 37 -11.33 -4.24 -1.90
C LEU A 37 -10.13 -4.84 -1.16
N LEU A 38 -9.95 -6.15 -1.26
CA LEU A 38 -8.75 -6.84 -0.76
C LEU A 38 -7.68 -6.85 -1.85
N ILE A 39 -6.54 -6.24 -1.55
CA ILE A 39 -5.36 -6.13 -2.42
C ILE A 39 -4.23 -6.98 -1.85
N GLU A 40 -3.98 -8.12 -2.47
CA GLU A 40 -2.83 -8.98 -2.20
C GLU A 40 -1.74 -8.79 -3.26
N GLY A 41 -0.50 -9.16 -2.96
CA GLY A 41 0.61 -9.05 -3.91
C GLY A 41 1.97 -8.94 -3.23
N GLY A 42 3.03 -8.77 -4.01
CA GLY A 42 4.41 -8.65 -3.50
C GLY A 42 4.62 -7.48 -2.53
N ALA A 43 5.73 -7.50 -1.79
CA ALA A 43 6.17 -6.35 -1.01
C ALA A 43 6.51 -5.19 -1.94
N GLY A 44 6.14 -3.96 -1.56
CA GLY A 44 6.52 -2.76 -2.32
C GLY A 44 5.91 -2.63 -3.72
N VAL A 45 4.87 -3.38 -4.11
CA VAL A 45 4.20 -3.25 -5.43
C VAL A 45 3.18 -2.10 -5.53
N GLY A 46 3.04 -1.29 -4.47
CA GLY A 46 2.15 -0.10 -4.47
C GLY A 46 0.72 -0.34 -3.97
N LYS A 47 0.44 -1.43 -3.23
CA LYS A 47 -0.89 -1.77 -2.69
C LYS A 47 -1.49 -0.66 -1.83
N THR A 48 -0.74 -0.19 -0.84
CA THR A 48 -1.09 0.92 0.07
C THR A 48 -1.31 2.26 -0.66
N GLU A 49 -0.65 2.45 -1.80
CA GLU A 49 -0.79 3.66 -2.61
C GLU A 49 -2.17 3.76 -3.26
N VAL A 50 -2.79 2.63 -3.64
CA VAL A 50 -4.14 2.59 -4.24
C VAL A 50 -5.16 3.31 -3.35
N ALA A 51 -5.09 3.11 -2.03
CA ALA A 51 -6.01 3.76 -1.09
C ALA A 51 -5.80 5.28 -1.00
N LYS A 52 -4.54 5.76 -1.01
CA LYS A 52 -4.24 7.21 -1.03
C LYS A 52 -4.77 7.86 -2.29
N VAL A 53 -4.53 7.23 -3.43
CA VAL A 53 -4.93 7.74 -4.73
C VAL A 53 -6.45 7.70 -4.87
N MET A 54 -7.11 6.65 -4.36
CA MET A 54 -8.57 6.59 -4.30
C MET A 54 -9.15 7.70 -3.40
N ALA A 55 -8.49 8.05 -2.30
CA ALA A 55 -8.92 9.16 -1.43
C ALA A 55 -8.81 10.51 -2.14
N ALA A 56 -7.68 10.79 -2.78
CA ALA A 56 -7.47 11.99 -3.59
C ALA A 56 -8.47 12.09 -4.76
N ALA A 57 -8.64 11.00 -5.52
CA ALA A 57 -9.56 10.92 -6.64
C ALA A 57 -11.04 11.06 -6.25
N LEU A 58 -11.42 10.66 -5.02
CA LEU A 58 -12.76 10.87 -4.46
C LEU A 58 -12.88 12.18 -3.66
N GLU A 59 -11.84 13.02 -3.67
CA GLU A 59 -11.71 14.26 -2.90
C GLU A 59 -12.03 14.10 -1.40
N THR A 60 -11.79 12.91 -0.84
CA THR A 60 -12.19 12.51 0.52
C THR A 60 -11.01 12.17 1.43
N ASP A 61 -11.25 12.06 2.73
CA ASP A 61 -10.19 11.83 3.71
C ASP A 61 -9.74 10.37 3.71
N LEU A 62 -8.42 10.15 3.82
CA LEU A 62 -7.83 8.83 4.03
C LEU A 62 -7.65 8.58 5.53
N ILE A 63 -8.32 7.56 6.03
CA ILE A 63 -8.16 7.05 7.39
C ILE A 63 -7.37 5.73 7.29
N ARG A 64 -6.20 5.66 7.93
CA ARG A 64 -5.34 4.47 7.91
C ARG A 64 -5.39 3.76 9.27
N LEU A 65 -5.71 2.48 9.22
CA LEU A 65 -5.46 1.51 10.27
C LEU A 65 -4.28 0.64 9.83
N GLN A 66 -3.25 0.55 10.66
CA GLN A 66 -2.12 -0.34 10.45
C GLN A 66 -2.33 -1.59 11.31
N CYS A 67 -2.28 -2.77 10.69
CA CYS A 67 -2.32 -4.04 11.39
C CYS A 67 -0.91 -4.48 11.83
N TYR A 68 -0.87 -5.12 12.99
CA TYR A 68 0.33 -5.69 13.64
C TYR A 68 -0.12 -6.75 14.66
N GLU A 69 0.81 -7.59 15.10
CA GLU A 69 0.56 -8.68 16.05
C GLU A 69 0.12 -8.13 17.42
N GLY A 70 -0.99 -8.65 17.98
CA GLY A 70 -1.58 -8.09 19.20
C GLY A 70 -2.35 -6.77 19.00
N LEU A 71 -2.74 -6.43 17.77
CA LEU A 71 -3.74 -5.39 17.53
C LEU A 71 -5.10 -5.82 18.09
N ASP A 72 -5.72 -4.97 18.91
CA ASP A 72 -6.97 -5.26 19.61
C ASP A 72 -8.13 -4.34 19.20
N ALA A 73 -9.31 -4.59 19.75
CA ALA A 73 -10.49 -3.75 19.54
C ALA A 73 -10.30 -2.32 20.09
N THR A 74 -9.58 -2.11 21.20
CA THR A 74 -9.45 -0.76 21.78
C THR A 74 -8.56 0.14 20.91
N THR A 75 -7.39 -0.33 20.49
CA THR A 75 -6.47 0.43 19.64
C THR A 75 -6.99 0.67 18.22
N SER A 76 -7.88 -0.19 17.72
CA SER A 76 -8.54 -0.03 16.41
C SER A 76 -9.84 0.77 16.43
N LEU A 77 -10.64 0.68 17.51
CA LEU A 77 -11.97 1.31 17.61
C LEU A 77 -12.00 2.57 18.49
N TYR A 78 -11.74 2.47 19.79
CA TYR A 78 -11.78 3.60 20.71
C TYR A 78 -10.96 3.38 21.98
N GLU A 79 -10.50 4.46 22.58
CA GLU A 79 -9.90 4.48 23.92
C GLU A 79 -10.48 5.63 24.75
N TRP A 80 -10.65 5.43 26.06
CA TRP A 80 -11.02 6.51 26.97
C TRP A 80 -9.79 7.32 27.39
N ASN A 81 -9.85 8.64 27.27
CA ASN A 81 -8.78 9.52 27.76
C ASN A 81 -8.87 9.68 29.30
N TYR A 82 -8.39 8.66 30.02
CA TYR A 82 -8.37 8.63 31.48
C TYR A 82 -7.67 9.84 32.11
N GLN A 83 -6.65 10.40 31.45
CA GLN A 83 -5.94 11.58 31.93
C GLN A 83 -6.86 12.82 31.94
N ARG A 84 -7.60 13.03 30.85
CA ARG A 84 -8.58 14.10 30.71
C ARG A 84 -9.78 13.88 31.65
N GLN A 85 -10.23 12.63 31.82
CA GLN A 85 -11.28 12.27 32.78
C GLN A 85 -10.85 12.59 34.22
N LEU A 86 -9.64 12.23 34.65
CA LEU A 86 -9.10 12.54 35.98
C LEU A 86 -8.95 14.05 36.22
N LEU A 87 -8.57 14.82 35.21
CA LEU A 87 -8.55 16.28 35.29
C LEU A 87 -9.97 16.86 35.44
N HIS A 88 -10.95 16.36 34.70
CA HIS A 88 -12.36 16.76 34.81
C HIS A 88 -12.92 16.45 36.20
N ILE A 89 -12.67 15.24 36.71
CA ILE A 89 -13.06 14.83 38.07
C ILE A 89 -12.50 15.81 39.11
N ARG A 90 -11.20 16.11 39.07
CA ARG A 90 -10.57 17.08 40.00
C ARG A 90 -11.15 18.49 39.89
N MET A 91 -11.42 18.96 38.68
CA MET A 91 -12.09 20.26 38.48
C MET A 91 -13.53 20.26 39.02
N MET A 92 -14.18 19.10 39.07
CA MET A 92 -15.54 18.91 39.58
C MET A 92 -15.65 18.41 41.03
N GLU A 93 -14.53 18.19 41.75
CA GLU A 93 -14.53 17.74 43.15
C GLU A 93 -15.32 18.69 44.06
N HIS A 94 -15.28 20.00 43.78
CA HIS A 94 -16.01 21.05 44.52
C HIS A 94 -17.41 21.40 43.95
N SER A 95 -17.94 20.63 43.00
CA SER A 95 -19.29 20.87 42.46
C SER A 95 -20.37 20.05 43.19
N ASP A 96 -21.51 20.67 43.49
CA ASP A 96 -22.67 20.02 44.15
C ASP A 96 -23.51 19.12 43.21
N LEU A 97 -22.98 18.75 42.04
CA LEU A 97 -23.68 17.89 41.08
C LEU A 97 -23.85 16.46 41.64
N PRO A 98 -25.01 15.81 41.43
CA PRO A 98 -25.20 14.40 41.77
C PRO A 98 -24.17 13.49 41.08
N LEU A 99 -23.75 12.42 41.77
CA LEU A 99 -22.78 11.44 41.25
C LEU A 99 -23.16 10.88 39.88
N GLU A 100 -24.44 10.55 39.66
CA GLU A 100 -24.97 10.04 38.39
C GLU A 100 -24.80 11.02 37.21
N VAL A 101 -24.81 12.33 37.49
CA VAL A 101 -24.59 13.38 36.47
C VAL A 101 -23.09 13.48 36.17
N LYS A 102 -22.25 13.47 37.21
CA LYS A 102 -20.78 13.46 37.05
C LYS A 102 -20.30 12.24 36.26
N GLU A 103 -20.84 11.05 36.54
CA GLU A 103 -20.48 9.81 35.85
C GLU A 103 -20.81 9.87 34.34
N ARG A 104 -22.00 10.37 33.99
CA ARG A 104 -22.40 10.56 32.58
C ARG A 104 -21.56 11.60 31.85
N GLU A 105 -21.06 12.62 32.54
CA GLU A 105 -20.10 13.56 31.93
C GLU A 105 -18.74 12.92 31.66
N ILE A 106 -18.26 12.04 32.54
CA ILE A 106 -16.94 11.40 32.41
C ILE A 106 -16.91 10.41 31.23
N PHE A 107 -17.99 9.65 31.01
CA PHE A 107 -18.16 8.73 29.89
C PHE A 107 -18.88 9.37 28.70
N SER A 108 -18.42 10.56 28.29
CA SER A 108 -19.00 11.32 27.18
C SER A 108 -18.03 11.49 26.01
N GLU A 109 -18.58 11.78 24.83
CA GLU A 109 -17.86 11.92 23.55
C GLU A 109 -16.58 12.80 23.60
N PRO A 110 -16.49 13.90 24.37
CA PRO A 110 -15.25 14.66 24.56
C PRO A 110 -14.06 13.88 25.17
N PHE A 111 -14.30 12.79 25.89
CA PHE A 111 -13.26 11.95 26.50
C PHE A 111 -12.94 10.71 25.66
N LEU A 112 -13.71 10.46 24.60
CA LEU A 112 -13.55 9.31 23.72
C LEU A 112 -12.52 9.59 22.62
N LEU A 113 -11.35 8.96 22.69
CA LEU A 113 -10.37 8.97 21.63
C LEU A 113 -10.83 8.01 20.52
N ARG A 114 -11.46 8.56 19.49
CA ARG A 114 -11.85 7.80 18.30
C ARG A 114 -10.60 7.28 17.60
N ARG A 115 -10.45 5.95 17.50
CA ARG A 115 -9.40 5.28 16.71
C ARG A 115 -9.89 5.04 15.26
N PRO A 116 -9.06 4.58 14.31
CA PRO A 116 -9.37 4.61 12.88
C PRO A 116 -10.73 4.03 12.47
N LEU A 117 -11.19 2.93 13.08
CA LEU A 117 -12.51 2.36 12.74
C LEU A 117 -13.66 3.29 13.16
N LEU A 118 -13.63 3.83 14.39
CA LEU A 118 -14.69 4.74 14.85
C LEU A 118 -14.60 6.09 14.13
N GLN A 119 -13.40 6.57 13.79
CA GLN A 119 -13.21 7.74 12.94
C GLN A 119 -13.88 7.55 11.57
N ALA A 120 -13.72 6.39 10.95
CA ALA A 120 -14.33 6.09 9.65
C ALA A 120 -15.86 5.96 9.70
N ILE A 121 -16.40 5.33 10.75
CA ILE A 121 -17.85 5.17 10.97
C ILE A 121 -18.54 6.50 11.28
N THR A 122 -17.91 7.33 12.12
CA THR A 122 -18.46 8.64 12.55
C THR A 122 -18.08 9.79 11.62
N HIS A 123 -17.54 9.49 10.45
CA HIS A 123 -17.06 10.50 9.53
C HIS A 123 -18.20 11.26 8.84
N HIS A 124 -18.03 12.57 8.65
CA HIS A 124 -19.05 13.50 8.13
C HIS A 124 -19.29 13.37 6.60
N ARG A 125 -18.51 12.52 5.92
CA ARG A 125 -18.56 12.16 4.50
C ARG A 125 -17.93 10.78 4.35
N ALA A 126 -18.25 9.99 3.33
CA ALA A 126 -17.65 8.67 3.14
C ALA A 126 -16.12 8.76 2.94
N PRO A 127 -15.29 8.35 3.92
CA PRO A 127 -13.84 8.40 3.80
C PRO A 127 -13.33 7.16 3.05
N VAL A 128 -12.04 7.16 2.69
CA VAL A 128 -11.33 5.92 2.37
C VAL A 128 -10.75 5.36 3.65
N LEU A 129 -11.14 4.14 4.02
CA LEU A 129 -10.55 3.39 5.12
C LEU A 129 -9.54 2.39 4.56
N LEU A 130 -8.26 2.65 4.79
CA LEU A 130 -7.16 1.74 4.49
C LEU A 130 -6.88 0.88 5.72
N ILE A 131 -6.96 -0.45 5.54
CA ILE A 131 -6.57 -1.47 6.52
C ILE A 131 -5.31 -2.13 5.97
N ASP A 132 -4.15 -1.73 6.50
CA ASP A 132 -2.84 -2.03 5.91
C ASP A 132 -2.15 -3.20 6.62
N GLU A 133 -1.63 -4.17 5.85
CA GLU A 133 -0.99 -5.41 6.33
C GLU A 133 -1.90 -6.26 7.25
N CYS A 134 -3.17 -6.45 6.86
CA CYS A 134 -4.17 -7.19 7.66
C CYS A 134 -3.79 -8.65 7.96
N ASP A 135 -2.85 -9.22 7.20
CA ASP A 135 -2.22 -10.53 7.41
C ASP A 135 -1.26 -10.59 8.62
N ARG A 136 -1.08 -9.47 9.34
CA ARG A 136 -0.39 -9.40 10.63
C ARG A 136 -1.31 -9.31 11.84
N ALA A 137 -2.62 -9.19 11.66
CA ALA A 137 -3.57 -9.18 12.78
C ALA A 137 -4.05 -10.59 13.13
N ASP A 138 -4.45 -10.79 14.37
CA ASP A 138 -4.91 -12.09 14.87
C ASP A 138 -6.35 -12.43 14.41
N GLU A 139 -6.72 -13.72 14.46
CA GLU A 139 -8.02 -14.18 13.95
C GLU A 139 -9.21 -13.55 14.70
N GLU A 140 -9.05 -13.28 16.00
CA GLU A 140 -10.03 -12.56 16.82
C GLU A 140 -10.31 -11.16 16.28
N TRP A 141 -9.26 -10.47 15.82
CA TRP A 141 -9.37 -9.15 15.22
C TRP A 141 -9.99 -9.20 13.81
N GLU A 142 -9.65 -10.21 13.00
CA GLU A 142 -10.32 -10.44 11.71
C GLU A 142 -11.84 -10.66 11.88
N ALA A 143 -12.25 -11.43 12.91
CA ALA A 143 -13.65 -11.68 13.22
C ALA A 143 -14.39 -10.40 13.65
N PHE A 144 -13.78 -9.59 14.53
CA PHE A 144 -14.29 -8.29 14.93
C PHE A 144 -14.42 -7.33 13.74
N LEU A 145 -13.39 -7.24 12.88
CA LEU A 145 -13.45 -6.44 11.67
C LEU A 145 -14.61 -6.89 10.75
N LEU A 146 -14.83 -8.20 10.63
CA LEU A 146 -15.88 -8.75 9.79
C LEU A 146 -17.28 -8.29 10.23
N GLU A 147 -17.53 -8.24 11.55
CA GLU A 147 -18.77 -7.70 12.12
C GLU A 147 -18.97 -6.23 11.69
N VAL A 148 -17.94 -5.40 11.91
CA VAL A 148 -17.97 -3.97 11.56
C VAL A 148 -18.19 -3.73 10.07
N LEU A 149 -17.51 -4.48 9.20
CA LEU A 149 -17.67 -4.40 7.73
C LEU A 149 -19.01 -4.94 7.20
N SER A 150 -19.77 -5.66 8.04
CA SER A 150 -21.07 -6.23 7.66
C SER A 150 -22.22 -5.28 7.95
N ASP A 151 -22.25 -4.76 9.19
CA ASP A 151 -23.38 -3.99 9.70
C ASP A 151 -23.12 -2.47 9.67
N TRP A 152 -21.87 -2.05 9.40
CA TRP A 152 -21.40 -0.67 9.45
C TRP A 152 -21.77 0.04 10.75
N GLN A 153 -21.71 -0.72 11.84
CA GLN A 153 -22.03 -0.27 13.19
C GLN A 153 -21.00 -0.82 14.18
N VAL A 154 -20.86 -0.13 15.31
CA VAL A 154 -19.99 -0.51 16.42
C VAL A 154 -20.71 -0.23 17.73
N THR A 155 -20.60 -1.14 18.70
CA THR A 155 -21.22 -0.95 20.02
C THR A 155 -20.16 -0.61 21.04
N ILE A 156 -20.31 0.57 21.66
CA ILE A 156 -19.49 1.02 22.78
C ILE A 156 -20.33 0.81 24.04
N PRO A 157 -19.94 -0.04 25.01
CA PRO A 157 -20.78 -0.40 26.16
C PRO A 157 -21.37 0.80 26.93
N GLU A 158 -20.62 1.89 27.03
CA GLU A 158 -20.99 3.08 27.80
C GLU A 158 -21.82 4.11 27.00
N ILE A 159 -21.78 4.07 25.66
CA ILE A 159 -22.45 5.04 24.76
C ILE A 159 -23.61 4.41 23.98
N GLY A 160 -23.58 3.09 23.78
CA GLY A 160 -24.48 2.33 22.92
C GLY A 160 -23.95 2.08 21.50
N THR A 161 -24.85 1.66 20.61
CA THR A 161 -24.50 1.33 19.22
C THR A 161 -24.47 2.56 18.33
N ILE A 162 -23.32 2.81 17.71
CA ILE A 162 -23.08 3.88 16.75
C ILE A 162 -23.12 3.28 15.33
N LYS A 163 -24.00 3.82 14.48
CA LYS A 163 -24.13 3.40 13.07
C LYS A 163 -23.48 4.42 12.14
N ALA A 164 -22.85 3.95 11.07
CA ALA A 164 -22.27 4.82 10.05
C ALA A 164 -23.37 5.59 9.30
N GLN A 165 -23.25 6.90 9.24
CA GLN A 165 -24.09 7.74 8.37
C GLN A 165 -23.61 7.69 6.92
N HIS A 166 -22.29 7.54 6.73
CA HIS A 166 -21.64 7.41 5.43
C HIS A 166 -20.74 6.18 5.42
N ILE A 167 -21.10 5.18 4.62
CA ILE A 167 -20.32 3.94 4.50
C ILE A 167 -18.95 4.25 3.86
N PRO A 168 -17.82 3.93 4.53
CA PRO A 168 -16.48 4.18 4.00
C PRO A 168 -16.17 3.28 2.79
N TYR A 169 -15.28 3.75 1.93
CA TYR A 169 -14.68 2.91 0.89
C TYR A 169 -13.48 2.17 1.50
N VAL A 170 -13.59 0.85 1.65
CA VAL A 170 -12.59 0.06 2.36
C VAL A 170 -11.58 -0.58 1.40
N VAL A 171 -10.30 -0.38 1.67
CA VAL A 171 -9.19 -1.07 1.02
C VAL A 171 -8.42 -1.85 2.07
N LEU A 172 -8.34 -3.17 1.92
CA LEU A 172 -7.47 -4.02 2.73
C LEU A 172 -6.20 -4.35 1.93
N THR A 173 -5.04 -4.33 2.56
CA THR A 173 -3.80 -4.81 1.96
C THR A 173 -3.26 -6.01 2.72
N SER A 174 -2.64 -6.96 2.01
CA SER A 174 -1.94 -8.09 2.62
C SER A 174 -0.66 -8.42 1.85
N ASN A 175 0.39 -8.82 2.57
CA ASN A 175 1.64 -9.33 2.01
C ASN A 175 1.66 -10.87 1.88
N ARG A 176 0.57 -11.54 2.30
CA ARG A 176 0.47 -13.00 2.49
C ARG A 176 1.57 -13.58 3.40
N THR A 177 1.94 -12.88 4.47
CA THR A 177 2.72 -13.49 5.56
C THR A 177 1.92 -14.55 6.32
N ARG A 178 0.59 -14.36 6.39
CA ARG A 178 -0.41 -15.36 6.79
C ARG A 178 -1.49 -15.42 5.71
N GLU A 179 -2.21 -16.53 5.62
CA GLU A 179 -3.48 -16.55 4.89
C GLU A 179 -4.57 -15.89 5.74
N LEU A 180 -5.39 -15.06 5.09
CA LEU A 180 -6.53 -14.38 5.72
C LEU A 180 -7.72 -15.32 5.82
N GLY A 181 -8.56 -15.10 6.83
CA GLY A 181 -9.78 -15.85 7.06
C GLY A 181 -10.70 -15.86 5.84
N ASP A 182 -11.16 -17.05 5.46
CA ASP A 182 -11.99 -17.26 4.28
C ASP A 182 -13.30 -16.45 4.32
N ALA A 183 -13.79 -16.15 5.53
CA ALA A 183 -14.96 -15.30 5.75
C ALA A 183 -14.74 -13.83 5.35
N LEU A 184 -13.54 -13.27 5.60
CA LEU A 184 -13.16 -11.92 5.19
C LEU A 184 -12.99 -11.86 3.67
N ARG A 185 -12.22 -12.81 3.10
CA ARG A 185 -11.98 -12.91 1.65
C ARG A 185 -13.28 -12.97 0.84
N ARG A 186 -14.27 -13.75 1.29
CA ARG A 186 -15.58 -13.91 0.60
C ARG A 186 -16.49 -12.68 0.63
N ARG A 187 -16.28 -11.71 1.55
CA ARG A 187 -17.03 -10.43 1.54
C ARG A 187 -16.38 -9.37 0.65
N CYS A 188 -15.08 -9.50 0.38
CA CYS A 188 -14.31 -8.54 -0.41
C CYS A 188 -14.41 -8.80 -1.93
N LEU A 189 -14.16 -7.76 -2.72
CA LEU A 189 -13.62 -7.92 -4.07
C LEU A 189 -12.12 -8.22 -3.97
N TYR A 190 -11.61 -9.11 -4.81
CA TYR A 190 -10.22 -9.54 -4.77
C TYR A 190 -9.43 -8.93 -5.93
N LEU A 191 -8.28 -8.35 -5.62
CA LEU A 191 -7.29 -7.88 -6.58
C LEU A 191 -5.90 -8.41 -6.20
N TRP A 192 -5.23 -9.04 -7.15
CA TRP A 192 -3.83 -9.39 -7.04
C TRP A 192 -2.99 -8.35 -7.81
N ILE A 193 -1.94 -7.82 -7.18
CA ILE A 193 -0.97 -6.91 -7.80
C ILE A 193 0.39 -7.61 -7.87
N ASP A 194 0.77 -8.02 -9.08
CA ASP A 194 2.12 -8.48 -9.39
C ASP A 194 3.13 -7.33 -9.48
N TYR A 195 4.41 -7.68 -9.57
CA TYR A 195 5.45 -6.74 -9.98
C TYR A 195 5.11 -6.11 -11.35
N PRO A 196 5.38 -4.81 -11.55
CA PRO A 196 5.02 -4.12 -12.78
C PRO A 196 5.74 -4.69 -14.00
N THR A 197 5.11 -4.61 -15.18
CA THR A 197 5.80 -4.79 -16.46
C THR A 197 6.83 -3.69 -16.67
N PHE A 198 7.75 -3.89 -17.60
CA PHE A 198 8.74 -2.91 -18.04
C PHE A 198 8.11 -1.55 -18.36
N GLU A 199 7.02 -1.50 -19.13
CA GLU A 199 6.36 -0.25 -19.52
C GLU A 199 5.74 0.45 -18.31
N LYS A 200 5.09 -0.31 -17.42
CA LYS A 200 4.48 0.19 -16.19
C LYS A 200 5.55 0.74 -15.25
N GLU A 201 6.65 0.02 -15.05
CA GLU A 201 7.78 0.44 -14.21
C GLU A 201 8.50 1.67 -14.78
N LEU A 202 8.77 1.69 -16.10
CA LEU A 202 9.36 2.82 -16.80
C LEU A 202 8.48 4.08 -16.67
N ALA A 203 7.17 3.95 -16.82
CA ALA A 203 6.23 5.04 -16.62
C ALA A 203 6.23 5.56 -15.18
N ILE A 204 6.30 4.66 -14.18
CA ILE A 204 6.37 5.05 -12.76
C ILE A 204 7.69 5.77 -12.45
N VAL A 205 8.84 5.23 -12.86
CA VAL A 205 10.16 5.85 -12.65
C VAL A 205 10.21 7.25 -13.26
N ARG A 206 9.75 7.43 -14.51
CA ARG A 206 9.71 8.73 -15.18
C ARG A 206 8.82 9.78 -14.49
N ARG A 207 7.81 9.36 -13.72
CA ARG A 207 6.90 10.26 -12.99
C ARG A 207 7.36 10.56 -11.58
N LYS A 208 7.82 9.53 -10.86
CA LYS A 208 8.15 9.62 -9.42
C LYS A 208 9.61 9.96 -9.13
N VAL A 209 10.48 10.01 -10.14
CA VAL A 209 11.91 10.30 -9.99
C VAL A 209 12.29 11.56 -10.80
N PRO A 210 12.23 12.77 -10.19
CA PRO A 210 12.60 14.01 -10.85
C PRO A 210 14.06 14.00 -11.34
N GLY A 211 14.30 14.45 -12.56
CA GLY A 211 15.64 14.53 -13.15
C GLY A 211 16.15 13.24 -13.79
N VAL A 212 15.40 12.12 -13.72
CA VAL A 212 15.78 10.90 -14.44
C VAL A 212 15.70 11.13 -15.96
N ASN A 213 16.78 10.82 -16.69
CA ASN A 213 16.74 10.89 -18.15
C ASN A 213 16.03 9.65 -18.75
N GLY A 214 15.60 9.76 -20.01
CA GLY A 214 14.80 8.71 -20.67
C GLY A 214 15.53 7.39 -20.88
N GLN A 215 16.87 7.41 -20.97
CA GLN A 215 17.74 6.25 -21.14
C GLN A 215 17.95 5.53 -19.81
N LEU A 216 18.41 6.24 -18.78
CA LEU A 216 18.61 5.72 -17.42
C LEU A 216 17.33 5.10 -16.87
N ALA A 217 16.18 5.75 -17.02
CA ALA A 217 14.90 5.19 -16.59
C ALA A 217 14.57 3.86 -17.30
N GLY A 218 14.90 3.75 -18.59
CA GLY A 218 14.76 2.52 -19.37
C GLY A 218 15.73 1.43 -18.90
N GLN A 219 17.00 1.77 -18.68
CA GLN A 219 18.01 0.83 -18.19
C GLN A 219 17.68 0.32 -16.78
N ILE A 220 17.19 1.18 -15.88
CA ILE A 220 16.72 0.81 -14.54
C ILE A 220 15.54 -0.17 -14.63
N ALA A 221 14.48 0.17 -15.37
CA ALA A 221 13.33 -0.72 -15.53
C ALA A 221 13.74 -2.07 -16.13
N ALA A 222 14.59 -2.08 -17.15
CA ALA A 222 15.15 -3.30 -17.74
C ALA A 222 15.94 -4.14 -16.73
N PHE A 223 16.84 -3.51 -15.97
CA PHE A 223 17.64 -4.17 -14.94
C PHE A 223 16.75 -4.81 -13.86
N MET A 224 15.71 -4.11 -13.42
CA MET A 224 14.75 -4.64 -12.45
C MET A 224 13.97 -5.86 -12.97
N GLN A 225 13.54 -5.86 -14.24
CA GLN A 225 12.92 -7.03 -14.86
C GLN A 225 13.87 -8.25 -14.90
N PHE A 226 15.16 -8.04 -15.08
CA PHE A 226 16.15 -9.12 -15.03
C PHE A 226 16.45 -9.59 -13.60
N VAL A 227 16.59 -8.66 -12.64
CA VAL A 227 16.80 -8.98 -11.22
C VAL A 227 15.65 -9.84 -10.68
N ARG A 228 14.40 -9.59 -11.10
CA ARG A 228 13.24 -10.41 -10.73
C ARG A 228 13.25 -11.84 -11.31
N ARG A 229 14.16 -12.16 -12.23
CA ARG A 229 14.40 -13.53 -12.73
C ARG A 229 15.47 -14.27 -11.92
N ALA A 230 16.23 -13.57 -11.06
CA ALA A 230 17.11 -14.21 -10.10
C ALA A 230 16.29 -14.83 -8.95
N LYS A 231 16.66 -16.03 -8.53
CA LYS A 231 16.07 -16.73 -7.37
C LYS A 231 16.62 -16.12 -6.07
N LEU A 232 16.18 -14.91 -5.76
CA LEU A 232 16.57 -14.14 -4.57
C LEU A 232 15.75 -14.56 -3.35
N GLU A 233 16.31 -14.35 -2.15
CA GLU A 233 15.56 -14.47 -0.90
C GLU A 233 14.49 -13.37 -0.82
N LYS A 234 14.87 -12.13 -1.13
CA LYS A 234 13.94 -11.00 -1.19
C LYS A 234 14.04 -10.26 -2.52
N THR A 235 13.11 -10.56 -3.42
CA THR A 235 12.94 -9.83 -4.69
C THR A 235 12.65 -8.34 -4.46
N PRO A 236 13.44 -7.41 -5.02
CA PRO A 236 13.20 -5.97 -4.86
C PRO A 236 11.91 -5.49 -5.54
N GLY A 237 11.13 -4.69 -4.81
CA GLY A 237 9.87 -4.11 -5.27
C GLY A 237 10.05 -2.75 -5.95
N LEU A 238 8.93 -2.06 -6.17
CA LEU A 238 8.92 -0.74 -6.78
C LEU A 238 9.50 0.35 -5.86
N ALA A 239 9.39 0.15 -4.54
CA ALA A 239 10.02 1.03 -3.56
C ALA A 239 11.55 1.03 -3.73
N GLU A 240 12.16 -0.16 -3.79
CA GLU A 240 13.59 -0.32 -4.06
C GLU A 240 13.98 0.21 -5.46
N THR A 241 13.14 0.05 -6.49
CA THR A 241 13.37 0.68 -7.81
C THR A 241 13.46 2.21 -7.70
N LEU A 242 12.56 2.85 -6.96
CA LEU A 242 12.51 4.30 -6.82
C LEU A 242 13.67 4.85 -5.98
N ASP A 243 13.96 4.21 -4.84
CA ASP A 243 15.11 4.56 -3.98
C ASP A 243 16.43 4.42 -4.73
N TRP A 244 16.59 3.36 -5.52
CA TRP A 244 17.77 3.15 -6.36
C TRP A 244 17.89 4.18 -7.48
N SER A 245 16.77 4.52 -8.14
CA SER A 245 16.73 5.58 -9.16
C SER A 245 17.16 6.93 -8.59
N ALA A 246 16.67 7.28 -7.40
CA ALA A 246 17.07 8.51 -6.70
C ALA A 246 18.55 8.49 -6.30
N ALA A 247 19.08 7.36 -5.85
CA ALA A 247 20.51 7.20 -5.52
C ALA A 247 21.41 7.41 -6.75
N LEU A 248 21.04 6.87 -7.92
CA LEU A 248 21.79 7.05 -9.16
C LEU A 248 21.85 8.52 -9.60
N ILE A 249 20.75 9.26 -9.46
CA ILE A 249 20.68 10.71 -9.76
C ILE A 249 21.49 11.53 -8.75
N ALA A 250 21.46 11.16 -7.46
CA ALA A 250 22.29 11.79 -6.43
C ALA A 250 23.79 11.58 -6.67
N LEU A 251 24.17 10.49 -7.35
CA LEU A 251 25.54 10.24 -7.84
C LEU A 251 25.82 10.84 -9.24
N HIS A 252 24.89 11.65 -9.77
CA HIS A 252 24.97 12.28 -11.10
C HIS A 252 25.23 11.30 -12.26
N ARG A 253 24.76 10.05 -12.15
CA ARG A 253 24.84 9.06 -13.24
C ARG A 253 23.72 9.33 -14.26
N ASP A 254 24.06 9.19 -15.54
CA ASP A 254 23.16 9.37 -16.69
C ASP A 254 22.91 8.06 -17.46
N HIS A 255 23.65 7.00 -17.13
CA HIS A 255 23.48 5.64 -17.63
C HIS A 255 23.86 4.62 -16.55
N LEU A 256 23.45 3.36 -16.72
CA LEU A 256 23.94 2.25 -15.89
C LEU A 256 25.28 1.73 -16.43
N ASP A 257 26.30 1.75 -15.58
CA ASP A 257 27.59 1.09 -15.76
C ASP A 257 27.88 0.15 -14.57
N ARG A 258 28.99 -0.61 -14.62
CA ARG A 258 29.38 -1.52 -13.53
C ARG A 258 29.58 -0.79 -12.21
N GLU A 259 30.28 0.34 -12.24
CA GLU A 259 30.70 1.08 -11.06
C GLU A 259 29.48 1.64 -10.32
N ALA A 260 28.56 2.25 -11.06
CA ALA A 260 27.30 2.78 -10.57
C ALA A 260 26.48 1.67 -9.88
N ILE A 261 26.35 0.49 -10.49
CA ILE A 261 25.62 -0.63 -9.88
C ILE A 261 26.35 -1.11 -8.61
N GLU A 262 27.65 -1.40 -8.68
CA GLU A 262 28.43 -1.92 -7.54
C GLU A 262 28.42 -0.95 -6.33
N GLN A 263 28.51 0.36 -6.58
CA GLN A 263 28.40 1.42 -5.56
C GLN A 263 27.00 1.53 -4.95
N THR A 264 25.94 1.15 -5.68
CA THR A 264 24.54 1.32 -5.27
C THR A 264 23.80 0.03 -4.93
N LEU A 265 24.45 -1.14 -4.96
CA LEU A 265 23.84 -2.43 -4.60
C LEU A 265 23.12 -2.43 -3.23
N GLY A 266 23.58 -1.65 -2.25
CA GLY A 266 22.92 -1.51 -0.94
C GLY A 266 21.59 -0.73 -0.96
N ALA A 267 21.31 0.04 -2.01
CA ALA A 267 20.01 0.64 -2.24
C ALA A 267 18.98 -0.43 -2.62
N LEU A 268 19.35 -1.39 -3.47
CA LEU A 268 18.50 -2.47 -3.95
C LEU A 268 18.37 -3.65 -2.98
N PHE A 269 19.49 -4.18 -2.49
CA PHE A 269 19.54 -5.44 -1.74
C PHE A 269 19.76 -5.18 -0.24
N LYS A 270 18.83 -5.66 0.58
CA LYS A 270 18.92 -5.57 2.06
C LYS A 270 19.49 -6.85 2.69
N HIS A 271 19.53 -7.95 1.94
CA HIS A 271 20.11 -9.22 2.34
C HIS A 271 21.54 -9.32 1.80
N ARG A 272 22.50 -9.71 2.66
CA ARG A 272 23.91 -9.79 2.29
C ARG A 272 24.15 -10.86 1.22
N ASP A 273 23.41 -11.96 1.29
CA ASP A 273 23.58 -13.09 0.38
C ASP A 273 22.99 -12.79 -1.00
N ASP A 274 21.82 -12.14 -1.08
CA ASP A 274 21.29 -11.59 -2.34
C ASP A 274 22.28 -10.59 -2.97
N ALA A 275 22.86 -9.66 -2.18
CA ALA A 275 23.84 -8.69 -2.68
C ALA A 275 25.14 -9.36 -3.18
N ASN A 276 25.59 -10.44 -2.53
CA ASN A 276 26.76 -11.20 -2.94
C ASN A 276 26.48 -12.05 -4.18
N LEU A 277 25.33 -12.75 -4.23
CA LEU A 277 24.85 -13.49 -5.40
C LEU A 277 24.78 -12.57 -6.62
N MET A 278 24.22 -11.37 -6.42
CA MET A 278 24.10 -10.36 -7.45
C MET A 278 25.49 -9.92 -7.97
N ARG A 279 26.40 -9.54 -7.06
CA ARG A 279 27.75 -9.07 -7.40
C ARG A 279 28.62 -10.13 -8.08
N VAL A 280 28.57 -11.38 -7.61
CA VAL A 280 29.50 -12.45 -8.02
C VAL A 280 29.01 -13.26 -9.21
N GLN A 281 27.69 -13.50 -9.33
CA GLN A 281 27.14 -14.43 -10.33
C GLN A 281 26.28 -13.75 -11.40
N TRP A 282 25.55 -12.67 -11.06
CA TRP A 282 24.55 -12.08 -11.97
C TRP A 282 25.01 -10.80 -12.65
N LEU A 283 25.83 -9.96 -12.01
CA LEU A 283 26.18 -8.63 -12.49
C LEU A 283 26.72 -8.62 -13.93
N ASP A 284 27.60 -9.55 -14.27
CA ASP A 284 28.17 -9.69 -15.62
C ASP A 284 27.15 -10.08 -16.69
N HIS A 285 26.09 -10.79 -16.32
CA HIS A 285 24.97 -11.14 -17.19
C HIS A 285 23.97 -9.98 -17.31
N LEU A 286 23.71 -9.27 -16.20
CA LEU A 286 22.81 -8.13 -16.17
C LEU A 286 23.36 -6.96 -16.98
N LEU A 287 24.65 -6.63 -16.83
CA LEU A 287 25.32 -5.60 -17.64
C LEU A 287 25.23 -5.93 -19.14
N ARG A 288 25.55 -7.18 -19.52
CA ARG A 288 25.39 -7.65 -20.90
C ARG A 288 23.94 -7.54 -21.40
N GLY A 289 22.96 -7.79 -20.53
CA GLY A 289 21.55 -7.66 -20.87
C GLY A 289 21.14 -6.20 -21.12
N VAL A 290 21.64 -5.26 -20.30
CA VAL A 290 21.42 -3.83 -20.49
C VAL A 290 22.11 -3.33 -21.76
N ASP A 291 23.32 -3.79 -22.05
CA ASP A 291 24.04 -3.50 -23.31
C ASP A 291 23.33 -4.06 -24.54
N GLU A 292 22.78 -5.27 -24.49
CA GLU A 292 22.00 -5.85 -25.59
C GLU A 292 20.68 -5.11 -25.82
N ILE A 293 19.97 -4.71 -24.76
CA ILE A 293 18.79 -3.84 -24.87
C ILE A 293 19.16 -2.50 -25.49
N GLY A 294 20.32 -1.91 -25.14
CA GLY A 294 20.83 -0.69 -25.75
C GLY A 294 21.05 -0.77 -27.27
N ARG A 295 21.12 -1.98 -27.83
CA ARG A 295 21.24 -2.25 -29.29
C ARG A 295 19.91 -2.59 -29.96
N GLU A 296 18.88 -2.92 -29.20
CA GLU A 296 17.53 -3.19 -29.72
C GLU A 296 16.80 -1.85 -30.00
N PRO A 297 16.02 -1.75 -31.10
CA PRO A 297 15.38 -0.51 -31.50
C PRO A 297 14.35 -0.05 -30.46
N ALA A 298 14.39 1.24 -30.13
CA ALA A 298 13.41 1.88 -29.25
C ALA A 298 12.07 2.15 -29.99
N PRO A 299 10.92 2.16 -29.30
CA PRO A 299 10.74 1.93 -27.87
C PRO A 299 10.85 0.46 -27.47
N TRP A 300 11.49 0.19 -26.34
CA TRP A 300 11.57 -1.15 -25.77
C TRP A 300 10.21 -1.57 -25.15
N SER A 301 9.90 -2.87 -25.20
CA SER A 301 8.70 -3.48 -24.63
C SER A 301 9.05 -4.67 -23.74
N GLN A 302 8.13 -5.12 -22.88
CA GLN A 302 8.27 -6.32 -22.05
C GLN A 302 8.65 -7.56 -22.86
N GLU A 303 8.19 -7.67 -24.11
CA GLU A 303 8.57 -8.73 -25.04
C GLU A 303 10.05 -8.64 -25.43
N THR A 304 10.54 -7.44 -25.80
CA THR A 304 11.97 -7.21 -26.08
C THR A 304 12.84 -7.51 -24.86
N ILE A 305 12.46 -7.02 -23.67
CA ILE A 305 13.17 -7.32 -22.41
C ILE A 305 13.21 -8.83 -22.16
N SER A 306 12.08 -9.52 -22.33
CA SER A 306 11.98 -10.96 -22.09
C SER A 306 12.83 -11.78 -23.06
N ARG A 307 12.87 -11.38 -24.33
CA ARG A 307 13.69 -11.99 -25.38
C ARG A 307 15.18 -11.81 -25.13
N VAL A 308 15.64 -10.65 -24.66
CA VAL A 308 17.05 -10.44 -24.27
C VAL A 308 17.38 -11.25 -23.02
N ALA A 309 16.50 -11.24 -22.01
CA ALA A 309 16.67 -12.02 -20.80
C ALA A 309 16.89 -13.52 -21.07
N GLU A 310 16.16 -14.11 -22.03
CA GLU A 310 16.31 -15.51 -22.44
C GLU A 310 17.63 -15.84 -23.16
N ARG A 311 18.29 -14.84 -23.76
CA ARG A 311 19.60 -14.99 -24.41
C ARG A 311 20.76 -14.85 -23.43
N VAL A 312 20.67 -13.88 -22.52
CA VAL A 312 21.82 -13.40 -21.75
C VAL A 312 21.87 -13.94 -20.32
N LEU A 313 20.72 -14.14 -19.68
CA LEU A 313 20.67 -14.62 -18.30
C LEU A 313 20.92 -16.13 -18.24
N PRO A 314 21.59 -16.63 -17.18
CA PRO A 314 21.75 -18.06 -16.99
C PRO A 314 20.38 -18.75 -16.85
N LYS A 315 20.22 -19.93 -17.45
CA LYS A 315 19.03 -20.76 -17.24
C LYS A 315 19.03 -21.28 -15.81
N SER A 316 18.02 -20.86 -15.04
CA SER A 316 17.86 -21.05 -13.60
C SER A 316 17.30 -22.41 -13.19
#